data_AF-A0A536XEB6-F1
#
_entry.id   AF-A0A536XEB6-F1
#
_cell.length_a   1.000
_cell.length_b   1.000
_cell.length_c   1.000
_cell.angle_alpha   90.00
_cell.angle_beta   90.00
_cell.angle_gamma   90.00
#
_symmetry.space_group_name_H-M   'P 1'
#
loop_
_entity.id
_entity.type
_entity.pdbx_description
1 polymer ?
#
loop_
_entity_poly.entity_id
_entity_poly.type
_entity_poly.pdbx_seq_one_letter_code
_entity_poly.pdbx_strand_id
1 'polypeptide(L)'
;MSNGNDSKKSRGIVRRLDPASRPSGGDIEFSPDYTVTATTDGGGHVLTNVEVILCFWGSFWSRTPPPSPSSNDYKSAIEGILTGPYMTPLGQYRGVGPGTLIYSEINDSSDPVNGYSTSDVLSMLAGRFQNTAMPRPIAGHDRLYVVILPTGINNALAGFAGEHQSFVYNGATGYYAWIDNNGSLTGHNCVTKVFSHELVEACTNPNVDTSNDGILVNGTGVTGDEIGDTCNNQFAAVSVNGIQCSVQAYWSRDDNVCMLPLGTEDNYEGLWWASPAGSESGWGINFAHQGSVIFVTWFTYDVNGKAWWLTMTANKTAPGLYSGTLCRTNGSPFFNAFVPPTTVTAVGTGTLTFSSPTTGTFSYQVNDGPNMATQTRPIVLQAFGPVPTCVWASQPNLGMATNYQDLWWAAPGGSESGWGVNLTHQGTTIFATWFTYDANRNPLWLSVTANQTAPKTYTGSLFLTGGPAFGSFPFDSTKVSRTAVGTATFSFSDGNNGTFAYGVDLGDGVNRATQSKAVTRQVFRAPGTICR
;
A
#
# COMPACT_ATOMS: atom_id res chain seq x y z
N MET A 1 -50.00 23.55 33.06
CA MET A 1 -49.33 22.88 34.18
C MET A 1 -48.81 21.54 33.69
N SER A 2 -47.58 21.21 34.10
CA SER A 2 -46.87 19.93 33.99
C SER A 2 -46.25 19.51 32.65
N ASN A 3 -44.92 19.46 32.69
CA ASN A 3 -43.93 19.06 31.69
C ASN A 3 -43.87 17.54 31.43
N GLY A 4 -43.30 17.18 30.28
CA GLY A 4 -42.67 15.88 30.03
C GLY A 4 -41.73 16.00 28.82
N ASN A 5 -40.42 16.04 29.08
CA ASN A 5 -39.34 16.03 28.09
C ASN A 5 -39.30 14.68 27.37
N ASP A 6 -39.22 14.68 26.04
CA ASP A 6 -38.51 13.61 25.33
C ASP A 6 -37.95 14.12 24.00
N SER A 7 -36.63 14.03 23.87
CA SER A 7 -35.87 14.54 22.73
C SER A 7 -36.12 13.66 21.51
N LYS A 8 -36.94 14.12 20.57
CA LYS A 8 -37.01 13.56 19.22
C LYS A 8 -35.70 13.85 18.48
N LYS A 9 -34.76 12.91 18.51
CA LYS A 9 -33.62 12.86 17.58
C LYS A 9 -34.16 12.57 16.17
N SER A 10 -33.81 13.46 15.25
CA SER A 10 -34.19 13.40 13.84
C SER A 10 -33.69 12.11 13.18
N ARG A 11 -34.62 11.42 12.52
CA ARG A 11 -34.42 10.21 11.72
C ARG A 11 -33.51 10.49 10.52
N GLY A 12 -32.76 9.46 10.13
CA GLY A 12 -31.85 9.44 9.00
C GLY A 12 -32.45 10.00 7.70
N ILE A 13 -31.65 10.85 7.05
CA ILE A 13 -31.72 11.11 5.63
C ILE A 13 -30.32 10.88 5.07
N VAL A 14 -30.23 9.81 4.28
CA VAL A 14 -29.09 9.47 3.43
C VAL A 14 -29.06 10.46 2.26
N ARG A 15 -27.93 11.12 2.04
CA ARG A 15 -27.62 11.64 0.70
C ARG A 15 -26.87 10.55 -0.06
N ARG A 16 -27.28 10.30 -1.30
CA ARG A 16 -26.52 9.48 -2.24
C ARG A 16 -25.14 10.12 -2.44
N LEU A 17 -24.09 9.35 -2.20
CA LEU A 17 -22.82 9.54 -2.90
C LEU A 17 -22.91 8.78 -4.22
N ASP A 18 -22.51 9.48 -5.28
CA ASP A 18 -22.44 9.02 -6.66
C ASP A 18 -21.39 7.89 -6.78
N PRO A 19 -21.65 6.76 -7.48
CA PRO A 19 -20.68 5.66 -7.64
C PRO A 19 -19.44 5.99 -8.51
N ALA A 20 -19.21 7.25 -8.87
CA ALA A 20 -18.07 7.65 -9.66
C ALA A 20 -16.88 8.12 -8.79
N SER A 21 -15.95 7.20 -8.58
CA SER A 21 -14.52 7.39 -8.21
C SER A 21 -14.14 7.64 -6.73
N ARG A 22 -13.35 6.71 -6.15
CA ARG A 22 -12.02 6.89 -5.47
C ARG A 22 -11.61 5.62 -4.68
N PRO A 23 -10.30 5.39 -4.43
CA PRO A 23 -9.36 4.64 -5.25
C PRO A 23 -9.09 3.20 -4.76
N SER A 24 -8.47 2.42 -5.65
CA SER A 24 -7.71 1.19 -5.38
C SER A 24 -6.31 1.51 -4.85
N GLY A 25 -5.95 0.94 -3.70
CA GLY A 25 -4.65 1.07 -3.01
C GLY A 25 -4.70 2.07 -1.86
N GLY A 26 -4.14 1.72 -0.70
CA GLY A 26 -4.07 2.56 0.51
C GLY A 26 -5.26 2.44 1.46
N ASP A 27 -5.05 2.82 2.73
CA ASP A 27 -6.07 2.81 3.78
C ASP A 27 -7.21 3.80 3.47
N ILE A 28 -8.44 3.50 3.93
CA ILE A 28 -9.61 4.37 3.74
C ILE A 28 -9.99 5.01 5.07
N GLU A 29 -10.10 6.34 5.10
CA GLU A 29 -10.51 7.11 6.27
C GLU A 29 -12.00 7.47 6.25
N PHE A 30 -12.63 7.41 7.42
CA PHE A 30 -14.01 7.75 7.67
C PHE A 30 -14.13 8.66 8.90
N SER A 31 -15.16 9.49 8.92
CA SER A 31 -15.55 10.16 10.16
C SER A 31 -16.20 9.14 11.11
N PRO A 32 -15.91 9.18 12.42
CA PRO A 32 -16.60 8.35 13.41
C PRO A 32 -18.10 8.68 13.49
N ASP A 33 -18.88 7.73 14.00
CA ASP A 33 -20.34 7.85 14.09
C ASP A 33 -20.79 8.95 15.06
N TYR A 34 -19.86 9.41 15.91
CA TYR A 34 -20.01 10.54 16.81
C TYR A 34 -18.65 11.23 17.03
N THR A 35 -18.66 12.45 17.57
CA THR A 35 -17.41 13.14 17.92
C THR A 35 -16.72 12.44 19.08
N VAL A 36 -15.61 11.77 18.79
CA VAL A 36 -14.73 11.15 19.78
C VAL A 36 -14.02 12.23 20.60
N THR A 37 -13.93 11.99 21.90
CA THR A 37 -13.32 12.90 22.89
C THR A 37 -12.14 12.28 23.62
N ALA A 38 -12.12 10.95 23.78
CA ALA A 38 -11.02 10.23 24.39
C ALA A 38 -11.04 8.74 23.99
N THR A 39 -9.87 8.11 24.02
CA THR A 39 -9.70 6.66 24.03
C THR A 39 -9.09 6.27 25.39
N THR A 40 -9.71 5.32 26.07
CA THR A 40 -9.30 4.83 27.40
C THR A 40 -8.78 3.40 27.30
N ASP A 41 -7.81 3.07 28.13
CA ASP A 41 -7.23 1.73 28.26
C ASP A 41 -7.35 1.29 29.72
N GLY A 42 -8.19 0.30 29.98
CA GLY A 42 -8.41 -0.22 31.34
C GLY A 42 -7.33 -1.20 31.83
N GLY A 43 -6.41 -1.61 30.95
CA GLY A 43 -5.31 -2.53 31.28
C GLY A 43 -5.66 -4.02 31.29
N GLY A 44 -6.88 -4.41 30.89
CA GLY A 44 -7.39 -5.78 30.80
C GLY A 44 -6.67 -6.66 29.77
N HIS A 45 -7.12 -7.89 29.51
CA HIS A 45 -6.46 -8.73 28.48
C HIS A 45 -6.63 -8.14 27.06
N VAL A 46 -5.70 -8.43 26.15
CA VAL A 46 -5.80 -8.17 24.69
C VAL A 46 -5.31 -9.41 23.94
N LEU A 47 -5.88 -9.68 22.78
CA LEU A 47 -5.47 -10.81 21.95
C LEU A 47 -4.32 -10.38 21.04
N THR A 48 -3.08 -10.58 21.51
CA THR A 48 -1.89 -10.12 20.79
C THR A 48 -1.54 -10.99 19.59
N ASN A 49 -1.92 -12.27 19.63
CA ASN A 49 -1.68 -13.25 18.57
C ASN A 49 -2.94 -14.12 18.40
N VAL A 50 -4.02 -13.53 17.89
CA VAL A 50 -5.31 -14.24 17.80
C VAL A 50 -5.22 -15.46 16.87
N GLU A 51 -5.64 -16.61 17.40
CA GLU A 51 -5.82 -17.87 16.69
C GLU A 51 -7.31 -18.03 16.38
N VAL A 52 -7.71 -17.81 15.13
CA VAL A 52 -9.10 -17.97 14.68
C VAL A 52 -9.40 -19.42 14.32
N ILE A 53 -10.50 -19.92 14.85
CA ILE A 53 -11.09 -21.23 14.55
C ILE A 53 -12.46 -21.00 13.93
N LEU A 54 -12.64 -21.40 12.67
CA LEU A 54 -13.88 -21.14 11.92
C LEU A 54 -14.81 -22.36 11.91
N CYS A 55 -16.05 -22.19 12.35
CA CYS A 55 -17.07 -23.23 12.34
C CYS A 55 -18.31 -22.77 11.56
N PHE A 56 -18.58 -23.40 10.43
CA PHE A 56 -19.82 -23.23 9.69
C PHE A 56 -20.88 -24.19 10.25
N TRP A 57 -21.77 -23.70 11.12
CA TRP A 57 -22.72 -24.55 11.85
C TRP A 57 -24.00 -24.82 11.05
N GLY A 58 -24.34 -26.09 10.86
CA GLY A 58 -25.58 -26.56 10.24
C GLY A 58 -25.36 -27.28 8.91
N SER A 59 -26.25 -28.22 8.63
CA SER A 59 -26.33 -29.01 7.39
C SER A 59 -26.53 -28.15 6.13
N PHE A 60 -26.97 -26.89 6.30
CA PHE A 60 -27.04 -25.88 5.25
C PHE A 60 -25.75 -25.78 4.43
N TRP A 61 -24.59 -25.83 5.08
CA TRP A 61 -23.29 -25.64 4.46
C TRP A 61 -22.82 -26.84 3.63
N SER A 62 -23.39 -28.03 3.86
CA SER A 62 -23.09 -29.27 3.13
C SER A 62 -24.02 -29.52 1.93
N ARG A 63 -24.89 -28.56 1.57
CA ARG A 63 -25.85 -28.71 0.46
C ARG A 63 -25.15 -28.88 -0.89
N THR A 64 -25.84 -29.55 -1.81
CA THR A 64 -25.42 -29.71 -3.22
C THR A 64 -26.53 -29.18 -4.15
N PRO A 65 -26.28 -28.13 -4.95
CA PRO A 65 -25.04 -27.35 -5.02
C PRO A 65 -24.75 -26.58 -3.71
N PRO A 66 -23.47 -26.22 -3.44
CA PRO A 66 -23.13 -25.41 -2.28
C PRO A 66 -23.93 -24.11 -2.23
N PRO A 67 -24.22 -23.56 -1.04
CA PRO A 67 -24.77 -22.22 -0.91
C PRO A 67 -23.91 -21.18 -1.63
N SER A 68 -24.52 -20.07 -2.02
CA SER A 68 -23.83 -18.91 -2.57
C SER A 68 -24.18 -17.68 -1.72
N PRO A 69 -23.21 -17.04 -1.05
CA PRO A 69 -21.80 -17.43 -0.92
C PRO A 69 -21.59 -18.77 -0.18
N SER A 70 -20.56 -19.51 -0.57
CA SER A 70 -20.20 -20.80 0.03
C SER A 70 -19.35 -20.63 1.30
N SER A 71 -19.22 -21.69 2.09
CA SER A 71 -18.29 -21.70 3.22
C SER A 71 -16.85 -21.42 2.79
N ASN A 72 -16.44 -21.87 1.60
CA ASN A 72 -15.12 -21.57 1.04
C ASN A 72 -14.96 -20.09 0.66
N ASP A 73 -16.01 -19.44 0.15
CA ASP A 73 -15.96 -18.00 -0.18
C ASP A 73 -15.77 -17.18 1.10
N TYR A 74 -16.56 -17.49 2.15
CA TYR A 74 -16.43 -16.83 3.45
C TYR A 74 -15.07 -17.09 4.10
N LYS A 75 -14.61 -18.35 4.10
CA LYS A 75 -13.28 -18.70 4.62
C LYS A 75 -12.18 -17.91 3.92
N SER A 76 -12.19 -17.87 2.58
CA SER A 76 -11.16 -17.17 1.80
C SER A 76 -11.13 -15.67 2.10
N ALA A 77 -12.31 -15.05 2.26
CA ALA A 77 -12.40 -13.64 2.63
C ALA A 77 -11.88 -13.38 4.05
N ILE A 78 -12.28 -14.20 5.02
CA ILE A 78 -11.83 -14.12 6.42
C ILE A 78 -10.32 -14.30 6.54
N GLU A 79 -9.75 -15.28 5.85
CA GLU A 79 -8.30 -15.49 5.80
C GLU A 79 -7.58 -14.27 5.23
N GLY A 80 -8.16 -13.62 4.21
CA GLY A 80 -7.62 -12.39 3.63
C GLY A 80 -7.67 -11.20 4.59
N ILE A 81 -8.70 -11.10 5.43
CA ILE A 81 -8.81 -10.06 6.47
C ILE A 81 -7.74 -10.29 7.56
N LEU A 82 -7.54 -11.54 7.99
CA LEU A 82 -6.58 -11.90 9.05
C LEU A 82 -5.11 -11.74 8.63
N THR A 83 -4.80 -12.21 7.42
CA THR A 83 -3.41 -12.26 6.91
C THR A 83 -3.03 -11.01 6.12
N GLY A 84 -4.02 -10.21 5.75
CA GLY A 84 -3.84 -8.94 5.08
C GLY A 84 -3.49 -7.79 6.03
N PRO A 85 -3.44 -6.56 5.50
CA PRO A 85 -3.00 -5.38 6.24
C PRO A 85 -4.00 -4.88 7.28
N TYR A 86 -5.24 -5.36 7.25
CA TYR A 86 -6.36 -4.89 8.07
C TYR A 86 -6.04 -4.78 9.57
N MET A 87 -5.40 -5.81 10.14
CA MET A 87 -5.08 -5.86 11.56
C MET A 87 -3.77 -5.15 11.93
N THR A 88 -2.96 -4.72 10.95
CA THR A 88 -1.60 -4.22 11.21
C THR A 88 -1.61 -2.96 12.10
N PRO A 89 -2.47 -1.95 11.86
CA PRO A 89 -2.53 -0.77 12.72
C PRO A 89 -3.08 -1.01 14.13
N LEU A 90 -3.65 -2.18 14.45
CA LEU A 90 -4.08 -2.52 15.81
C LEU A 90 -2.91 -2.62 16.80
N GLY A 91 -1.66 -2.68 16.32
CA GLY A 91 -0.47 -2.66 17.17
C GLY A 91 -0.40 -1.47 18.13
N GLN A 92 -1.09 -0.36 17.80
CA GLN A 92 -1.28 0.80 18.70
C GLN A 92 -1.96 0.44 20.03
N TYR A 93 -2.74 -0.65 20.06
CA TYR A 93 -3.46 -1.17 21.21
C TYR A 93 -2.68 -2.30 21.86
N ARG A 94 -1.59 -1.93 22.54
CA ARG A 94 -0.77 -2.85 23.35
C ARG A 94 -0.20 -4.03 22.56
N GLY A 95 0.12 -3.80 21.28
CA GLY A 95 0.77 -4.80 20.43
C GLY A 95 -0.17 -5.87 19.89
N VAL A 96 -1.48 -5.62 19.80
CA VAL A 96 -2.40 -6.46 19.02
C VAL A 96 -1.85 -6.62 17.60
N GLY A 97 -1.51 -7.86 17.23
CA GLY A 97 -0.92 -8.20 15.95
C GLY A 97 -1.89 -8.85 14.97
N PRO A 98 -1.42 -9.18 13.76
CA PRO A 98 -2.19 -9.95 12.80
C PRO A 98 -2.62 -11.31 13.34
N GLY A 99 -3.81 -11.75 12.94
CA GLY A 99 -4.37 -13.05 13.33
C GLY A 99 -3.98 -14.18 12.39
N THR A 100 -4.25 -15.41 12.83
CA THR A 100 -4.05 -16.63 12.01
C THR A 100 -5.31 -17.49 11.99
N LEU A 101 -5.68 -18.01 10.81
CA LEU A 101 -6.72 -19.03 10.71
C LEU A 101 -6.08 -20.42 10.88
N ILE A 102 -6.23 -21.02 12.07
CA ILE A 102 -5.54 -22.29 12.40
C ILE A 102 -6.42 -23.52 12.17
N TYR A 103 -7.73 -23.35 12.05
CA TYR A 103 -8.67 -24.44 11.83
C TYR A 103 -9.96 -23.93 11.17
N SER A 104 -10.58 -24.76 10.33
CA SER A 104 -11.91 -24.49 9.76
C SER A 104 -12.68 -25.80 9.57
N GLU A 105 -13.97 -25.83 9.90
CA GLU A 105 -14.84 -26.96 9.60
C GLU A 105 -16.27 -26.57 9.20
N ILE A 106 -16.97 -27.50 8.54
CA ILE A 106 -18.42 -27.51 8.46
C ILE A 106 -18.93 -28.49 9.53
N ASN A 107 -19.75 -28.01 10.46
CA ASN A 107 -20.44 -28.85 11.42
C ASN A 107 -21.86 -29.14 10.94
N ASP A 108 -22.04 -30.24 10.21
CA ASP A 108 -23.35 -30.74 9.75
C ASP A 108 -23.95 -31.84 10.63
N SER A 109 -23.31 -32.14 11.77
CA SER A 109 -23.81 -33.13 12.74
C SER A 109 -25.01 -32.64 13.56
N SER A 110 -25.29 -31.34 13.52
CA SER A 110 -26.40 -30.69 14.22
C SER A 110 -26.77 -29.41 13.48
N ASP A 111 -28.04 -29.00 13.56
CA ASP A 111 -28.52 -27.74 13.00
C ASP A 111 -28.85 -26.74 14.13
N PRO A 112 -28.50 -25.45 13.97
CA PRO A 112 -28.95 -24.41 14.87
C PRO A 112 -30.47 -24.20 14.74
N VAL A 113 -31.13 -23.95 15.88
CA VAL A 113 -32.55 -23.57 15.89
C VAL A 113 -32.70 -22.09 15.57
N ASN A 114 -33.84 -21.70 14.97
CA ASN A 114 -34.16 -20.28 14.85
C ASN A 114 -34.49 -19.72 16.23
N GLY A 115 -33.85 -18.62 16.60
CA GLY A 115 -33.79 -18.13 17.98
C GLY A 115 -32.76 -18.87 18.83
N TYR A 116 -31.63 -19.29 18.24
CA TYR A 116 -30.55 -19.90 19.02
C TYR A 116 -29.98 -18.91 20.04
N SER A 117 -29.55 -19.45 21.17
CA SER A 117 -28.95 -18.70 22.26
C SER A 117 -27.43 -18.87 22.27
N THR A 118 -26.75 -18.00 23.01
CA THR A 118 -25.34 -18.16 23.38
C THR A 118 -25.06 -19.54 23.99
N SER A 119 -25.96 -20.06 24.83
CA SER A 119 -25.79 -21.39 25.42
C SER A 119 -25.83 -22.53 24.40
N ASP A 120 -26.57 -22.37 23.30
CA ASP A 120 -26.59 -23.35 22.21
C ASP A 120 -25.26 -23.34 21.45
N VAL A 121 -24.70 -22.15 21.19
CA VAL A 121 -23.37 -21.98 20.56
C VAL A 121 -22.28 -22.63 21.41
N LEU A 122 -22.24 -22.35 22.70
CA LEU A 122 -21.24 -22.92 23.62
C LEU A 122 -21.40 -24.43 23.79
N SER A 123 -22.63 -24.93 23.82
CA SER A 123 -22.90 -26.38 23.87
C SER A 123 -22.43 -27.07 22.58
N MET A 124 -22.66 -26.44 21.43
CA MET A 124 -22.16 -26.92 20.14
C MET A 124 -20.63 -26.98 20.12
N LEU A 125 -19.95 -25.88 20.47
CA LEU A 125 -18.48 -25.83 20.53
C LEU A 125 -17.90 -26.85 21.52
N ALA A 126 -18.49 -26.98 22.71
CA ALA A 126 -18.09 -27.99 23.68
C ALA A 126 -18.19 -29.42 23.12
N GLY A 127 -19.25 -29.70 22.36
CA GLY A 127 -19.40 -30.96 21.63
C GLY A 127 -18.32 -31.16 20.58
N ARG A 128 -17.92 -30.11 19.85
CA ARG A 128 -16.81 -30.19 18.88
C ARG A 128 -15.48 -30.47 19.56
N PHE A 129 -15.16 -29.75 20.64
CA PHE A 129 -13.91 -29.96 21.40
C PHE A 129 -13.76 -31.39 21.94
N GLN A 130 -14.86 -32.05 22.28
CA GLN A 130 -14.85 -33.42 22.80
C GLN A 130 -14.73 -34.48 21.71
N ASN A 131 -15.32 -34.22 20.53
CA ASN A 131 -15.59 -35.28 19.55
C ASN A 131 -14.86 -35.09 18.21
N THR A 132 -14.13 -34.00 18.02
CA THR A 132 -13.41 -33.72 16.77
C THR A 132 -11.97 -33.25 17.00
N ALA A 133 -11.29 -32.90 15.91
CA ALA A 133 -9.95 -32.33 15.93
C ALA A 133 -9.94 -30.80 16.11
N MET A 134 -11.09 -30.17 16.40
CA MET A 134 -11.16 -28.72 16.64
C MET A 134 -10.23 -28.35 17.82
N PRO A 135 -9.27 -27.42 17.63
CA PRO A 135 -8.40 -26.99 18.71
C PRO A 135 -9.19 -26.41 19.90
N ARG A 136 -9.07 -27.00 21.08
CA ARG A 136 -9.75 -26.56 22.32
C ARG A 136 -9.09 -25.35 22.99
N PRO A 137 -9.74 -24.57 23.85
CA PRO A 137 -9.06 -23.51 24.61
C PRO A 137 -7.91 -24.08 25.44
N ILE A 138 -6.76 -23.39 25.44
CA ILE A 138 -5.57 -23.75 26.22
C ILE A 138 -4.87 -22.48 26.72
N ALA A 139 -4.27 -22.56 27.91
CA ALA A 139 -3.55 -21.42 28.48
C ALA A 139 -2.39 -20.96 27.59
N GLY A 140 -2.21 -19.64 27.47
CA GLY A 140 -1.15 -19.02 26.67
C GLY A 140 -1.48 -18.88 25.18
N HIS A 141 -2.71 -19.23 24.75
CA HIS A 141 -3.17 -19.04 23.37
C HIS A 141 -4.44 -18.19 23.34
N ASP A 142 -4.47 -17.20 22.44
CA ASP A 142 -5.58 -16.29 22.23
C ASP A 142 -6.57 -16.86 21.20
N ARG A 143 -7.35 -17.88 21.59
CA ARG A 143 -8.26 -18.59 20.66
C ARG A 143 -9.62 -17.93 20.53
N LEU A 144 -9.96 -17.53 19.30
CA LEU A 144 -11.27 -16.97 18.92
C LEU A 144 -12.04 -17.96 18.03
N TYR A 145 -13.15 -18.50 18.55
CA TYR A 145 -14.05 -19.42 17.85
C TYR A 145 -15.14 -18.64 17.12
N VAL A 146 -15.05 -18.59 15.80
CA VAL A 146 -16.01 -17.86 14.96
C VAL A 146 -17.02 -18.82 14.38
N VAL A 147 -18.28 -18.64 14.73
CA VAL A 147 -19.40 -19.49 14.31
C VAL A 147 -20.28 -18.75 13.30
N ILE A 148 -20.35 -19.26 12.07
CA ILE A 148 -21.18 -18.67 11.00
C ILE A 148 -22.43 -19.52 10.78
N LEU A 149 -23.59 -18.87 10.85
CA LEU A 149 -24.88 -19.53 10.85
C LEU A 149 -25.48 -19.71 9.44
N PRO A 150 -26.47 -20.60 9.25
CA PRO A 150 -27.23 -20.69 8.01
C PRO A 150 -28.04 -19.43 7.70
N THR A 151 -28.34 -19.19 6.43
CA THR A 151 -29.24 -18.10 6.07
C THR A 151 -30.67 -18.36 6.59
N GLY A 152 -31.32 -17.31 7.08
CA GLY A 152 -32.69 -17.40 7.62
C GLY A 152 -32.80 -17.96 9.03
N ILE A 153 -31.68 -18.34 9.66
CA ILE A 153 -31.59 -18.64 11.09
C ILE A 153 -31.10 -17.38 11.79
N ASN A 154 -31.86 -16.91 12.77
CA ASN A 154 -31.52 -15.71 13.54
C ASN A 154 -31.26 -16.10 14.99
N ASN A 155 -30.42 -15.32 15.66
CA ASN A 155 -30.20 -15.44 17.09
C ASN A 155 -31.43 -14.99 17.90
N ALA A 156 -31.47 -15.29 19.20
CA ALA A 156 -32.56 -14.92 20.11
C ALA A 156 -32.58 -13.43 20.49
N LEU A 157 -31.49 -12.69 20.28
CA LEU A 157 -31.37 -11.27 20.62
C LEU A 157 -31.84 -10.40 19.46
N ALA A 158 -32.82 -9.54 19.73
CA ALA A 158 -33.34 -8.65 18.69
C ALA A 158 -32.33 -7.53 18.39
N GLY A 159 -31.98 -7.37 17.11
CA GLY A 159 -31.20 -6.22 16.62
C GLY A 159 -29.70 -6.45 16.49
N PHE A 160 -29.19 -7.65 16.81
CA PHE A 160 -27.78 -7.99 16.71
C PHE A 160 -27.54 -8.93 15.53
N ALA A 161 -26.45 -8.68 14.78
CA ALA A 161 -26.01 -9.53 13.67
C ALA A 161 -24.77 -10.38 14.04
N GLY A 162 -24.14 -10.06 15.16
CA GLY A 162 -23.04 -10.80 15.77
C GLY A 162 -22.87 -10.36 17.22
N GLU A 163 -22.08 -11.13 17.95
CA GLU A 163 -21.52 -10.74 19.25
C GLU A 163 -20.20 -11.49 19.45
N HIS A 164 -19.30 -10.94 20.28
CA HIS A 164 -18.15 -11.65 20.82
C HIS A 164 -18.17 -11.66 22.35
N GLN A 165 -17.73 -12.76 22.98
CA GLN A 165 -17.62 -12.88 24.44
C GLN A 165 -16.52 -13.87 24.85
N SER A 166 -16.19 -13.88 26.15
CA SER A 166 -15.32 -14.87 26.75
C SER A 166 -16.08 -16.11 27.26
N PHE A 167 -15.40 -17.25 27.38
CA PHE A 167 -15.93 -18.44 28.04
C PHE A 167 -14.81 -19.29 28.65
N VAL A 168 -15.17 -20.21 29.55
CA VAL A 168 -14.22 -21.15 30.17
C VAL A 168 -14.58 -22.58 29.79
N TYR A 169 -13.59 -23.32 29.27
CA TYR A 169 -13.72 -24.74 28.98
C TYR A 169 -12.59 -25.51 29.68
N ASN A 170 -12.95 -26.43 30.57
CA ASN A 170 -12.00 -27.24 31.35
C ASN A 170 -10.89 -26.41 32.03
N GLY A 171 -11.24 -25.24 32.55
CA GLY A 171 -10.32 -24.35 33.26
C GLY A 171 -9.43 -23.48 32.38
N ALA A 172 -9.56 -23.54 31.05
CA ALA A 172 -8.90 -22.62 30.12
C ALA A 172 -9.91 -21.62 29.56
N THR A 173 -9.51 -20.36 29.48
CA THR A 173 -10.29 -19.29 28.83
C THR A 173 -10.19 -19.42 27.31
N GLY A 174 -11.31 -19.26 26.63
CA GLY A 174 -11.38 -19.03 25.19
C GLY A 174 -12.34 -17.87 24.88
N TYR A 175 -12.38 -17.46 23.63
CA TYR A 175 -13.22 -16.37 23.15
C TYR A 175 -14.05 -16.88 21.99
N TYR A 176 -15.31 -16.47 21.86
CA TYR A 176 -16.11 -16.85 20.71
C TYR A 176 -16.76 -15.61 20.10
N ALA A 177 -17.10 -15.72 18.82
CA ALA A 177 -18.01 -14.82 18.15
C ALA A 177 -19.00 -15.63 17.31
N TRP A 178 -20.28 -15.27 17.33
CA TRP A 178 -21.26 -15.80 16.37
C TRP A 178 -21.69 -14.72 15.40
N ILE A 179 -22.04 -15.12 14.18
CA ILE A 179 -22.37 -14.20 13.09
C ILE A 179 -23.58 -14.74 12.31
N ASP A 180 -24.66 -13.98 12.33
CA ASP A 180 -25.84 -14.26 11.53
C ASP A 180 -25.53 -14.04 10.03
N ASN A 181 -26.00 -14.97 9.20
CA ASN A 181 -25.69 -14.98 7.79
C ASN A 181 -26.86 -14.41 6.97
N ASN A 182 -26.68 -13.19 6.47
CA ASN A 182 -27.65 -12.56 5.59
C ASN A 182 -27.58 -13.04 4.12
N GLY A 183 -26.69 -13.98 3.80
CA GLY A 183 -26.50 -14.51 2.45
C GLY A 183 -25.71 -13.61 1.51
N SER A 184 -24.88 -12.71 2.05
CA SER A 184 -24.07 -11.77 1.25
C SER A 184 -22.63 -11.66 1.78
N LEU A 185 -21.69 -11.42 0.85
CA LEU A 185 -20.33 -10.98 1.15
C LEU A 185 -20.21 -9.46 1.25
N THR A 186 -21.20 -8.69 0.80
CA THR A 186 -21.17 -7.22 0.78
C THR A 186 -22.40 -6.61 1.43
N GLY A 187 -22.26 -5.37 1.90
CA GLY A 187 -23.31 -4.63 2.57
C GLY A 187 -23.12 -4.55 4.08
N HIS A 188 -23.99 -3.80 4.75
CA HIS A 188 -23.79 -3.40 6.14
C HIS A 188 -23.79 -4.58 7.13
N ASN A 189 -24.72 -5.53 6.96
CA ASN A 189 -24.87 -6.70 7.84
C ASN A 189 -24.33 -7.98 7.21
N CYS A 190 -23.39 -7.88 6.25
CA CYS A 190 -22.80 -9.06 5.63
C CYS A 190 -21.82 -9.74 6.59
N VAL A 191 -21.63 -11.05 6.40
CA VAL A 191 -20.81 -11.88 7.32
C VAL A 191 -19.41 -11.33 7.49
N THR A 192 -18.77 -10.85 6.42
CA THR A 192 -17.39 -10.35 6.47
C THR A 192 -17.26 -9.01 7.20
N LYS A 193 -18.26 -8.11 7.10
CA LYS A 193 -18.29 -6.85 7.86
C LYS A 193 -18.45 -7.15 9.34
N VAL A 194 -19.46 -7.96 9.68
CA VAL A 194 -19.72 -8.35 11.07
C VAL A 194 -18.52 -9.10 11.65
N PHE A 195 -17.92 -10.05 10.90
CA PHE A 195 -16.68 -10.71 11.31
C PHE A 195 -15.56 -9.71 11.61
N SER A 196 -15.30 -8.75 10.71
CA SER A 196 -14.24 -7.77 10.93
C SER A 196 -14.48 -6.88 12.14
N HIS A 197 -15.75 -6.58 12.45
CA HIS A 197 -16.17 -5.87 13.66
C HIS A 197 -15.87 -6.70 14.92
N GLU A 198 -16.44 -7.90 15.02
CA GLU A 198 -16.25 -8.77 16.19
C GLU A 198 -14.77 -9.13 16.41
N LEU A 199 -14.00 -9.27 15.32
CA LEU A 199 -12.58 -9.57 15.38
C LEU A 199 -11.78 -8.47 16.09
N VAL A 200 -11.94 -7.20 15.69
CA VAL A 200 -11.13 -6.12 16.24
C VAL A 200 -11.51 -5.79 17.67
N GLU A 201 -12.78 -5.94 18.02
CA GLU A 201 -13.28 -5.76 19.39
C GLU A 201 -12.84 -6.90 20.28
N ALA A 202 -13.01 -8.15 19.86
CA ALA A 202 -12.46 -9.29 20.60
C ALA A 202 -10.95 -9.17 20.81
N CYS A 203 -10.20 -8.60 19.87
CA CYS A 203 -8.76 -8.42 20.05
C CYS A 203 -8.40 -7.31 21.05
N THR A 204 -9.23 -6.27 21.16
CA THR A 204 -8.93 -5.08 21.96
C THR A 204 -9.64 -5.03 23.31
N ASN A 205 -10.73 -5.78 23.46
CA ASN A 205 -11.55 -5.93 24.65
C ASN A 205 -12.18 -7.33 24.75
N PRO A 206 -11.38 -8.41 24.76
CA PRO A 206 -11.86 -9.80 24.75
C PRO A 206 -12.79 -10.20 25.90
N ASN A 207 -12.77 -9.43 27.00
CA ASN A 207 -13.49 -9.68 28.24
C ASN A 207 -14.66 -8.69 28.43
N VAL A 208 -15.29 -8.27 27.33
CA VAL A 208 -16.43 -7.33 27.31
C VAL A 208 -17.58 -7.75 28.24
N ASP A 209 -17.81 -9.05 28.38
CA ASP A 209 -18.88 -9.64 29.18
C ASP A 209 -18.57 -9.72 30.69
N THR A 210 -17.30 -9.50 31.07
CA THR A 210 -16.82 -9.66 32.45
C THR A 210 -16.24 -8.37 33.00
N SER A 211 -14.96 -8.11 32.76
CA SER A 211 -14.25 -6.95 33.32
C SER A 211 -14.45 -5.68 32.50
N ASN A 212 -14.70 -5.81 31.19
CA ASN A 212 -14.82 -4.70 30.24
C ASN A 212 -13.72 -3.62 30.43
N ASP A 213 -12.50 -4.08 30.65
CA ASP A 213 -11.32 -3.28 31.00
C ASP A 213 -10.30 -3.23 29.86
N GLY A 214 -10.72 -3.49 28.63
CA GLY A 214 -9.90 -3.36 27.42
C GLY A 214 -9.76 -1.91 26.93
N ILE A 215 -9.68 -1.76 25.60
CA ILE A 215 -9.64 -0.46 24.94
C ILE A 215 -11.07 0.02 24.66
N LEU A 216 -11.42 1.20 25.17
CA LEU A 216 -12.73 1.80 24.99
C LEU A 216 -12.64 3.23 24.45
N VAL A 217 -13.67 3.68 23.76
CA VAL A 217 -13.79 5.00 23.14
C VAL A 217 -14.92 5.79 23.80
N ASN A 218 -14.69 7.08 24.02
CA ASN A 218 -15.64 7.98 24.64
C ASN A 218 -15.90 9.17 23.71
N GLY A 219 -17.14 9.61 23.62
CA GLY A 219 -17.53 10.69 22.74
C GLY A 219 -18.74 11.46 23.20
N THR A 220 -19.22 12.34 22.33
CA THR A 220 -20.38 13.19 22.65
C THR A 220 -21.63 12.35 22.84
N GLY A 221 -22.03 12.14 24.09
CA GLY A 221 -23.21 11.34 24.45
C GLY A 221 -23.00 9.83 24.39
N VAL A 222 -21.74 9.36 24.29
CA VAL A 222 -21.35 7.95 24.26
C VAL A 222 -20.18 7.74 25.22
N THR A 223 -20.18 6.67 26.01
CA THR A 223 -19.15 6.38 27.01
C THR A 223 -18.90 4.88 27.05
N GLY A 224 -17.62 4.48 27.03
CA GLY A 224 -17.24 3.07 27.09
C GLY A 224 -17.61 2.26 25.85
N ASP A 225 -17.53 2.87 24.67
CA ASP A 225 -17.81 2.21 23.39
C ASP A 225 -16.61 1.37 22.93
N GLU A 226 -16.84 0.35 22.12
CA GLU A 226 -15.74 -0.42 21.53
C GLU A 226 -15.22 0.26 20.24
N ILE A 227 -14.02 -0.14 19.78
CA ILE A 227 -13.37 0.51 18.64
C ILE A 227 -14.08 0.20 17.31
N GLY A 228 -14.82 -0.91 17.22
CA GLY A 228 -15.65 -1.26 16.09
C GLY A 228 -16.98 -0.49 16.13
N ASP A 229 -17.61 -0.39 17.30
CA ASP A 229 -18.85 0.34 17.53
C ASP A 229 -18.74 1.83 17.17
N THR A 230 -17.61 2.45 17.54
CA THR A 230 -17.30 3.84 17.17
C THR A 230 -17.39 4.10 15.66
N CYS A 231 -17.18 3.04 14.86
CA CYS A 231 -17.10 3.04 13.41
C CYS A 231 -18.15 2.12 12.75
N ASN A 232 -19.24 1.79 13.45
CA ASN A 232 -20.17 0.75 13.03
C ASN A 232 -20.77 0.99 11.63
N ASN A 233 -21.03 2.25 11.26
CA ASN A 233 -21.53 2.62 9.94
C ASN A 233 -20.45 2.83 8.88
N GLN A 234 -19.17 2.65 9.23
CA GLN A 234 -18.03 2.94 8.36
C GLN A 234 -17.45 1.65 7.80
N PHE A 235 -17.75 1.36 6.53
CA PHE A 235 -17.28 0.16 5.85
C PHE A 235 -17.16 0.42 4.35
N ALA A 236 -16.35 -0.40 3.66
CA ALA A 236 -16.26 -0.37 2.20
C ALA A 236 -16.28 -1.79 1.62
N ALA A 237 -16.75 -1.90 0.37
CA ALA A 237 -16.54 -3.10 -0.42
C ALA A 237 -15.12 -3.10 -0.99
N VAL A 238 -14.33 -4.11 -0.63
CA VAL A 238 -12.91 -4.24 -0.97
C VAL A 238 -12.62 -5.64 -1.53
N SER A 239 -11.46 -5.81 -2.17
CA SER A 239 -10.99 -7.12 -2.63
C SER A 239 -10.02 -7.69 -1.59
N VAL A 240 -10.37 -8.82 -0.98
CA VAL A 240 -9.50 -9.57 -0.06
C VAL A 240 -9.36 -10.99 -0.57
N ASN A 241 -8.13 -11.47 -0.79
CA ASN A 241 -7.86 -12.77 -1.44
C ASN A 241 -8.66 -13.01 -2.73
N GLY A 242 -8.91 -11.95 -3.52
CA GLY A 242 -9.70 -12.03 -4.75
C GLY A 242 -11.23 -12.11 -4.55
N ILE A 243 -11.71 -12.09 -3.31
CA ILE A 243 -13.14 -12.02 -2.97
C ILE A 243 -13.55 -10.56 -2.76
N GLN A 244 -14.57 -10.11 -3.50
CA GLN A 244 -15.23 -8.83 -3.22
C GLN A 244 -16.11 -8.97 -1.99
N CYS A 245 -15.75 -8.33 -0.89
CA CYS A 245 -16.52 -8.34 0.34
C CYS A 245 -16.49 -6.99 1.06
N SER A 246 -17.44 -6.75 1.97
CA SER A 246 -17.40 -5.57 2.83
C SER A 246 -16.59 -5.85 4.09
N VAL A 247 -15.72 -4.91 4.45
CA VAL A 247 -14.89 -4.92 5.66
C VAL A 247 -15.13 -3.62 6.41
N GLN A 248 -15.27 -3.68 7.73
CA GLN A 248 -15.54 -2.52 8.56
C GLN A 248 -14.26 -1.76 8.91
N ALA A 249 -14.30 -0.44 8.92
CA ALA A 249 -13.30 0.38 9.58
C ALA A 249 -13.37 0.23 11.11
N TYR A 250 -12.29 0.59 11.80
CA TYR A 250 -12.24 0.69 13.26
C TYR A 250 -11.57 1.99 13.70
N TRP A 251 -11.80 2.39 14.95
CA TRP A 251 -11.22 3.61 15.49
C TRP A 251 -9.72 3.46 15.66
N SER A 252 -8.95 4.36 15.04
CA SER A 252 -7.51 4.50 15.28
C SER A 252 -7.29 5.69 16.20
N ARG A 253 -6.76 5.43 17.40
CA ARG A 253 -6.34 6.46 18.35
C ARG A 253 -5.18 7.27 17.77
N ASP A 254 -4.22 6.59 17.14
CA ASP A 254 -3.00 7.23 16.64
C ASP A 254 -3.29 8.17 15.45
N ASP A 255 -4.26 7.82 14.59
CA ASP A 255 -4.69 8.65 13.45
C ASP A 255 -5.89 9.56 13.78
N ASN A 256 -6.56 9.32 14.91
CA ASN A 256 -7.75 10.05 15.37
C ASN A 256 -8.91 10.07 14.35
N VAL A 257 -9.12 8.94 13.66
CA VAL A 257 -10.18 8.71 12.66
C VAL A 257 -10.63 7.25 12.67
N CYS A 258 -11.79 6.96 12.07
CA CYS A 258 -12.15 5.58 11.71
C CYS A 258 -11.36 5.20 10.45
N MET A 259 -10.54 4.17 10.52
CA MET A 259 -9.72 3.73 9.39
C MET A 259 -10.09 2.30 8.99
N LEU A 260 -10.13 2.04 7.69
CA LEU A 260 -10.15 0.70 7.10
C LEU A 260 -8.78 0.46 6.47
N PRO A 261 -7.89 -0.28 7.14
CA PRO A 261 -6.56 -0.51 6.61
C PRO A 261 -6.61 -1.52 5.47
N LEU A 262 -6.09 -1.09 4.32
CA LEU A 262 -5.94 -1.92 3.12
C LEU A 262 -4.47 -2.06 2.74
N GLY A 263 -3.58 -1.52 3.59
CA GLY A 263 -2.15 -1.61 3.45
C GLY A 263 -1.64 -0.59 2.45
N THR A 264 -0.43 -0.12 2.71
CA THR A 264 0.37 0.53 1.70
C THR A 264 0.91 -0.57 0.80
N GLU A 265 0.53 -0.59 -0.48
CA GLU A 265 1.25 -1.44 -1.42
C GLU A 265 2.76 -1.12 -1.35
N ASP A 266 3.60 -2.17 -1.47
CA ASP A 266 5.05 -2.00 -1.56
C ASP A 266 5.39 -0.90 -2.55
N ASN A 267 6.12 0.09 -2.08
CA ASN A 267 6.50 1.21 -2.91
C ASN A 267 7.93 1.04 -3.44
N TYR A 268 8.06 0.79 -4.75
CA TYR A 268 9.34 0.57 -5.42
C TYR A 268 10.09 1.85 -5.83
N GLU A 269 9.72 3.02 -5.31
CA GLU A 269 10.40 4.29 -5.58
C GLU A 269 11.91 4.20 -5.32
N GLY A 270 12.70 4.74 -6.24
CA GLY A 270 14.14 4.88 -6.06
C GLY A 270 14.97 4.42 -7.25
N LEU A 271 16.25 4.21 -7.01
CA LEU A 271 17.24 3.84 -8.00
C LEU A 271 17.55 2.34 -7.94
N TRP A 272 17.43 1.66 -9.07
CA TRP A 272 17.65 0.22 -9.22
C TRP A 272 18.74 -0.05 -10.25
N TRP A 273 19.43 -1.18 -10.09
CA TRP A 273 20.55 -1.57 -10.94
C TRP A 273 20.77 -3.09 -10.91
N ALA A 274 21.73 -3.58 -11.70
CA ALA A 274 22.00 -5.00 -11.84
C ALA A 274 22.19 -5.70 -10.48
N SER A 275 21.55 -6.86 -10.33
CA SER A 275 21.77 -7.78 -9.21
C SER A 275 22.69 -8.92 -9.64
N PRO A 276 23.71 -9.30 -8.83
CA PRO A 276 24.06 -8.72 -7.53
C PRO A 276 24.58 -7.29 -7.64
N ALA A 277 24.38 -6.49 -6.59
CA ALA A 277 24.87 -5.11 -6.53
C ALA A 277 26.37 -5.02 -6.89
N GLY A 278 26.72 -4.07 -7.75
CA GLY A 278 28.10 -3.85 -8.22
C GLY A 278 28.49 -4.62 -9.47
N SER A 279 27.68 -5.61 -9.89
CA SER A 279 28.00 -6.49 -11.03
C SER A 279 28.07 -5.76 -12.38
N GLU A 280 27.26 -4.72 -12.59
CA GLU A 280 27.22 -3.95 -13.84
C GLU A 280 27.16 -2.44 -13.55
N SER A 281 28.26 -1.91 -13.02
CA SER A 281 28.35 -0.48 -12.73
C SER A 281 28.31 0.36 -14.01
N GLY A 282 27.51 1.44 -14.01
CA GLY A 282 27.48 2.43 -15.09
C GLY A 282 26.13 2.60 -15.79
N TRP A 283 25.15 1.75 -15.54
CA TRP A 283 23.75 1.92 -15.96
C TRP A 283 22.81 1.76 -14.77
N GLY A 284 21.54 2.14 -14.93
CA GLY A 284 20.53 1.95 -13.88
C GLY A 284 19.14 2.38 -14.33
N ILE A 285 18.17 2.16 -13.45
CA ILE A 285 16.76 2.41 -13.70
C ILE A 285 16.17 3.17 -12.52
N ASN A 286 15.60 4.34 -12.77
CA ASN A 286 14.84 5.07 -11.75
C ASN A 286 13.36 4.70 -11.84
N PHE A 287 12.75 4.50 -10.68
CA PHE A 287 11.32 4.31 -10.51
C PHE A 287 10.76 5.48 -9.70
N ALA A 288 9.83 6.22 -10.30
CA ALA A 288 8.87 7.04 -9.57
C ALA A 288 7.56 6.25 -9.48
N HIS A 289 7.12 5.87 -8.28
CA HIS A 289 5.99 4.96 -8.07
C HIS A 289 4.86 5.68 -7.34
N GLN A 290 3.76 5.94 -8.05
CA GLN A 290 2.58 6.62 -7.51
C GLN A 290 1.33 5.78 -7.75
N GLY A 291 0.85 5.11 -6.70
CA GLY A 291 -0.33 4.24 -6.72
C GLY A 291 -0.06 2.98 -7.54
N SER A 292 -0.92 2.65 -8.50
CA SER A 292 -0.74 1.49 -9.38
C SER A 292 0.14 1.76 -10.62
N VAL A 293 0.93 2.85 -10.62
CA VAL A 293 1.73 3.29 -11.77
C VAL A 293 3.17 3.58 -11.37
N ILE A 294 4.12 2.97 -12.08
CA ILE A 294 5.55 3.30 -12.01
C ILE A 294 5.93 4.04 -13.29
N PHE A 295 6.42 5.27 -13.15
CA PHE A 295 7.16 5.92 -14.23
C PHE A 295 8.62 5.50 -14.14
N VAL A 296 9.06 4.81 -15.19
CA VAL A 296 10.40 4.25 -15.32
C VAL A 296 11.24 5.16 -16.17
N THR A 297 12.47 5.46 -15.72
CA THR A 297 13.51 6.06 -16.56
C THR A 297 14.75 5.19 -16.54
N TRP A 298 15.06 4.54 -17.66
CA TRP A 298 16.22 3.67 -17.82
C TRP A 298 17.35 4.42 -18.52
N PHE A 299 18.48 4.60 -17.82
CA PHE A 299 19.70 5.17 -18.40
C PHE A 299 20.70 4.06 -18.70
N THR A 300 21.15 4.01 -19.96
CA THR A 300 21.99 2.95 -20.51
C THR A 300 22.82 3.48 -21.69
N TYR A 301 23.31 2.60 -22.56
CA TYR A 301 24.13 2.95 -23.72
C TYR A 301 23.57 2.36 -25.01
N ASP A 302 23.65 3.14 -26.09
CA ASP A 302 23.31 2.70 -27.43
C ASP A 302 24.33 1.66 -27.96
N VAL A 303 24.11 1.14 -29.17
CA VAL A 303 25.03 0.18 -29.82
C VAL A 303 26.46 0.70 -30.01
N ASN A 304 26.68 2.01 -29.99
CA ASN A 304 27.98 2.65 -30.11
C ASN A 304 28.61 2.98 -28.74
N GLY A 305 27.95 2.64 -27.64
CA GLY A 305 28.40 2.94 -26.28
C GLY A 305 28.16 4.38 -25.83
N LYS A 306 27.35 5.16 -26.57
CA LYS A 306 26.97 6.53 -26.19
C LYS A 306 25.79 6.51 -25.23
N ALA A 307 25.74 7.53 -24.35
CA ALA A 307 24.64 7.72 -23.41
C ALA A 307 23.29 7.66 -24.13
N TRP A 308 22.39 6.82 -23.62
CA TRP A 308 21.07 6.61 -24.18
C TRP A 308 20.07 6.35 -23.05
N TRP A 309 18.81 6.72 -23.23
CA TRP A 309 17.81 6.53 -22.20
C TRP A 309 16.42 6.34 -22.78
N LEU A 310 15.60 5.56 -22.06
CA LEU A 310 14.23 5.25 -22.41
C LEU A 310 13.32 5.50 -21.20
N THR A 311 12.06 5.80 -21.49
CA THR A 311 11.02 5.94 -20.45
C THR A 311 9.92 4.91 -20.65
N MET A 312 9.25 4.54 -19.57
CA MET A 312 8.04 3.71 -19.62
C MET A 312 7.09 4.11 -18.51
N THR A 313 5.82 4.34 -18.84
CA THR A 313 4.75 4.36 -17.84
C THR A 313 4.23 2.93 -17.67
N ALA A 314 4.65 2.26 -16.59
CA ALA A 314 4.26 0.89 -16.30
C ALA A 314 3.04 0.86 -15.38
N ASN A 315 1.97 0.23 -15.84
CA ASN A 315 0.77 0.03 -15.03
C ASN A 315 0.83 -1.33 -14.34
N LYS A 316 0.32 -1.41 -13.12
CA LYS A 316 0.18 -2.67 -12.39
C LYS A 316 -0.74 -3.62 -13.14
N THR A 317 -0.25 -4.84 -13.38
CA THR A 317 -1.01 -5.92 -14.05
C THR A 317 -1.32 -7.09 -13.11
N ALA A 318 -0.52 -7.26 -12.06
CA ALA A 318 -0.74 -8.20 -10.95
C ALA A 318 0.04 -7.73 -9.71
N PRO A 319 -0.15 -8.31 -8.51
CA PRO A 319 0.72 -8.03 -7.36
C PRO A 319 2.21 -8.16 -7.72
N GLY A 320 2.99 -7.10 -7.46
CA GLY A 320 4.42 -7.03 -7.79
C GLY A 320 4.76 -6.99 -9.29
N LEU A 321 3.78 -6.93 -10.21
CA LEU A 321 4.00 -6.97 -11.66
C LEU A 321 3.51 -5.70 -12.34
N TYR A 322 4.40 -5.02 -13.07
CA TYR A 322 4.10 -3.78 -13.78
C TYR A 322 4.62 -3.86 -15.22
N SER A 323 3.81 -3.45 -16.19
CA SER A 323 4.20 -3.49 -17.60
C SER A 323 3.79 -2.23 -18.34
N GLY A 324 4.57 -1.89 -19.38
CA GLY A 324 4.29 -0.74 -20.23
C GLY A 324 5.08 -0.74 -21.54
N THR A 325 4.84 0.30 -22.32
CA THR A 325 5.57 0.56 -23.56
C THR A 325 6.85 1.35 -23.24
N LEU A 326 7.98 0.88 -23.74
CA LEU A 326 9.23 1.63 -23.73
C LEU A 326 9.19 2.67 -24.85
N CYS A 327 9.49 3.90 -24.49
CA CYS A 327 9.45 5.05 -25.37
C CYS A 327 10.80 5.77 -25.41
N ARG A 328 11.22 6.14 -26.62
CA ARG A 328 12.27 7.12 -26.85
C ARG A 328 11.63 8.50 -26.99
N THR A 329 12.26 9.50 -26.40
CA THR A 329 11.85 10.90 -26.55
C THR A 329 12.93 11.67 -27.31
N ASN A 330 12.54 12.70 -28.05
CA ASN A 330 13.46 13.64 -28.70
C ASN A 330 13.11 15.08 -28.29
N GLY A 331 14.06 15.80 -27.70
CA GLY A 331 13.85 17.12 -27.11
C GLY A 331 14.88 18.16 -27.55
N SER A 332 14.84 19.32 -26.90
CA SER A 332 15.78 20.42 -27.15
C SER A 332 17.14 20.18 -26.49
N PRO A 333 18.26 20.63 -27.11
CA PRO A 333 19.57 20.61 -26.46
C PRO A 333 19.57 21.37 -25.14
N PHE A 334 20.32 20.89 -24.15
CA PHE A 334 20.25 21.42 -22.78
C PHE A 334 20.56 22.92 -22.65
N PHE A 335 21.39 23.46 -23.55
CA PHE A 335 21.82 24.85 -23.55
C PHE A 335 20.87 25.80 -24.29
N ASN A 336 19.85 25.27 -24.98
CA ASN A 336 18.86 26.06 -25.73
C ASN A 336 17.59 26.30 -24.91
N ALA A 337 16.81 27.31 -25.32
CA ALA A 337 15.43 27.44 -24.90
C ALA A 337 14.61 26.22 -25.38
N PHE A 338 13.62 25.82 -24.59
CA PHE A 338 12.71 24.73 -24.95
C PHE A 338 11.92 25.07 -26.24
N VAL A 339 11.79 24.09 -27.13
CA VAL A 339 11.02 24.23 -28.38
C VAL A 339 10.00 23.08 -28.47
N PRO A 340 8.69 23.35 -28.30
CA PRO A 340 7.65 22.34 -28.51
C PRO A 340 7.39 22.09 -30.01
N PRO A 341 6.80 20.94 -30.39
CA PRO A 341 6.49 19.78 -29.54
C PRO A 341 7.68 18.83 -29.39
N THR A 342 7.68 18.08 -28.30
CA THR A 342 8.59 16.96 -28.08
C THR A 342 8.00 15.71 -28.72
N THR A 343 8.81 14.98 -29.50
CA THR A 343 8.36 13.72 -30.14
C THR A 343 8.62 12.54 -29.22
N VAL A 344 7.60 11.70 -29.03
CA VAL A 344 7.70 10.42 -28.32
C VAL A 344 7.47 9.29 -29.31
N THR A 345 8.35 8.29 -29.31
CA THR A 345 8.30 7.13 -30.20
C THR A 345 8.29 5.86 -29.36
N ALA A 346 7.28 5.01 -29.57
CA ALA A 346 7.26 3.67 -28.99
C ALA A 346 8.34 2.81 -29.65
N VAL A 347 9.20 2.21 -28.83
CA VAL A 347 10.36 1.43 -29.29
C VAL A 347 10.39 0.02 -28.70
N GLY A 348 9.42 -0.35 -27.86
CA GLY A 348 9.46 -1.65 -27.22
C GLY A 348 8.47 -1.81 -26.08
N THR A 349 8.67 -2.88 -25.31
CA THR A 349 7.90 -3.19 -24.12
C THR A 349 8.83 -3.53 -22.96
N GLY A 350 8.39 -3.22 -21.75
CA GLY A 350 9.09 -3.55 -20.51
C GLY A 350 8.13 -4.13 -19.48
N THR A 351 8.65 -5.02 -18.65
CA THR A 351 7.97 -5.62 -17.50
C THR A 351 8.90 -5.63 -16.30
N LEU A 352 8.38 -5.14 -15.17
CA LEU A 352 9.00 -5.21 -13.86
C LEU A 352 8.29 -6.27 -13.03
N THR A 353 9.05 -7.21 -12.48
CA THR A 353 8.55 -8.22 -11.55
C THR A 353 9.32 -8.10 -10.25
N PHE A 354 8.65 -7.68 -9.18
CA PHE A 354 9.25 -7.54 -7.86
C PHE A 354 9.05 -8.81 -7.04
N SER A 355 10.13 -9.32 -6.45
CA SER A 355 10.11 -10.45 -5.53
C SER A 355 10.16 -10.00 -4.06
N SER A 356 10.55 -8.76 -3.81
CA SER A 356 10.51 -8.07 -2.52
C SER A 356 10.54 -6.55 -2.75
N PRO A 357 10.40 -5.72 -1.70
CA PRO A 357 10.57 -4.26 -1.81
C PRO A 357 11.94 -3.82 -2.35
N THR A 358 12.96 -4.69 -2.33
CA THR A 358 14.35 -4.34 -2.68
C THR A 358 14.95 -5.20 -3.81
N THR A 359 14.21 -6.18 -4.32
CA THR A 359 14.70 -7.12 -5.37
C THR A 359 13.62 -7.40 -6.42
N GLY A 360 14.04 -7.56 -7.67
CA GLY A 360 13.13 -7.91 -8.76
C GLY A 360 13.85 -8.27 -10.06
N THR A 361 13.11 -8.26 -11.16
CA THR A 361 13.63 -8.40 -12.52
C THR A 361 13.06 -7.31 -13.43
N PHE A 362 13.89 -6.85 -14.37
CA PHE A 362 13.47 -6.04 -15.49
C PHE A 362 13.62 -6.84 -16.78
N SER A 363 12.49 -7.19 -17.39
CA SER A 363 12.41 -7.83 -18.70
C SER A 363 12.05 -6.79 -19.75
N TYR A 364 12.76 -6.78 -20.88
CA TYR A 364 12.51 -5.83 -21.95
C TYR A 364 12.68 -6.45 -23.33
N GLN A 365 11.96 -5.87 -24.28
CA GLN A 365 12.16 -6.05 -25.71
C GLN A 365 12.22 -4.65 -26.34
N VAL A 366 13.36 -4.33 -26.95
CA VAL A 366 13.60 -3.03 -27.61
C VAL A 366 13.87 -3.25 -29.09
N ASN A 367 13.29 -2.40 -29.92
CA ASN A 367 13.44 -2.32 -31.36
C ASN A 367 13.44 -0.83 -31.80
N ASP A 368 14.61 -0.17 -31.75
CA ASP A 368 14.81 1.21 -32.20
C ASP A 368 15.98 1.31 -33.20
N GLY A 369 15.72 0.94 -34.45
CA GLY A 369 16.73 0.92 -35.50
C GLY A 369 17.86 -0.06 -35.17
N PRO A 370 19.13 0.36 -35.06
CA PRO A 370 20.21 -0.55 -34.68
C PRO A 370 20.19 -0.94 -33.20
N ASN A 371 19.47 -0.20 -32.34
CA ASN A 371 19.32 -0.53 -30.92
C ASN A 371 18.23 -1.58 -30.74
N MET A 372 18.61 -2.86 -30.84
CA MET A 372 17.70 -3.99 -30.70
C MET A 372 18.22 -5.00 -29.69
N ALA A 373 17.42 -5.35 -28.69
CA ALA A 373 17.70 -6.48 -27.80
C ALA A 373 16.45 -6.93 -27.04
N THR A 374 16.42 -8.21 -26.68
CA THR A 374 15.44 -8.79 -25.75
C THR A 374 16.20 -9.48 -24.63
N GLN A 375 15.99 -9.05 -23.38
CA GLN A 375 16.65 -9.63 -22.21
C GLN A 375 15.77 -9.58 -20.96
N THR A 376 16.20 -10.35 -19.96
CA THR A 376 15.72 -10.25 -18.58
C THR A 376 16.94 -10.05 -17.68
N ARG A 377 16.96 -8.97 -16.91
CA ARG A 377 18.03 -8.67 -15.95
C ARG A 377 17.47 -8.68 -14.53
N PRO A 378 18.07 -9.43 -13.58
CA PRO A 378 17.74 -9.27 -12.18
C PRO A 378 18.21 -7.88 -11.70
N ILE A 379 17.39 -7.22 -10.90
CA ILE A 379 17.62 -5.86 -10.39
C ILE A 379 17.50 -5.83 -8.87
N VAL A 380 18.24 -4.92 -8.26
CA VAL A 380 18.24 -4.67 -6.81
C VAL A 380 18.18 -3.16 -6.56
N LEU A 381 17.53 -2.75 -5.47
CA LEU A 381 17.50 -1.35 -5.03
C LEU A 381 18.92 -0.90 -4.65
N GLN A 382 19.34 0.26 -5.14
CA GLN A 382 20.65 0.81 -4.86
C GLN A 382 20.66 1.56 -3.53
N ALA A 383 21.49 1.10 -2.60
CA ALA A 383 21.74 1.78 -1.33
C ALA A 383 23.12 2.47 -1.34
N PHE A 384 23.15 3.75 -1.00
CA PHE A 384 24.35 4.57 -0.79
C PHE A 384 24.24 5.44 0.48
N GLY A 385 23.21 5.20 1.29
CA GLY A 385 22.95 5.80 2.58
C GLY A 385 21.74 5.12 3.24
N PRO A 386 21.14 5.71 4.28
CA PRO A 386 19.86 5.28 4.82
C PRO A 386 18.78 5.36 3.73
N VAL A 387 18.25 4.20 3.32
CA VAL A 387 17.19 4.11 2.32
C VAL A 387 15.88 4.60 2.95
N PRO A 388 15.21 5.62 2.37
CA PRO A 388 13.95 6.12 2.92
C PRO A 388 12.82 5.11 2.71
N THR A 389 11.82 5.16 3.58
CA THR A 389 10.56 4.46 3.34
C THR A 389 9.64 5.34 2.53
N CYS A 390 9.19 4.86 1.37
CA CYS A 390 8.28 5.56 0.48
C CYS A 390 6.86 5.02 0.63
N VAL A 391 5.89 5.92 0.75
CA VAL A 391 4.48 5.57 0.95
C VAL A 391 3.62 6.46 0.04
N TRP A 392 2.86 5.80 -0.84
CA TRP A 392 1.89 6.49 -1.68
C TRP A 392 0.72 6.98 -0.86
N ALA A 393 0.22 8.19 -1.16
CA ALA A 393 -0.94 8.82 -0.54
C ALA A 393 -0.88 9.05 0.97
N SER A 394 0.28 8.93 1.61
CA SER A 394 0.45 9.17 3.05
C SER A 394 0.38 10.65 3.48
N GLN A 395 0.43 11.59 2.54
CA GLN A 395 0.40 13.02 2.83
C GLN A 395 -0.21 13.80 1.65
N PRO A 396 -1.31 14.53 1.86
CA PRO A 396 -1.97 15.30 0.80
C PRO A 396 -1.15 16.51 0.31
N ASN A 397 -0.26 17.07 1.13
CA ASN A 397 0.57 18.23 0.77
C ASN A 397 2.05 17.86 0.62
N LEU A 398 2.49 17.59 -0.62
CA LEU A 398 3.89 17.26 -0.92
C LEU A 398 4.87 18.40 -0.64
N GLY A 399 4.41 19.64 -0.46
CA GLY A 399 5.27 20.74 -0.02
C GLY A 399 5.87 20.52 1.37
N MET A 400 5.27 19.64 2.18
CA MET A 400 5.79 19.27 3.50
C MET A 400 6.85 18.15 3.44
N ALA A 401 7.13 17.56 2.29
CA ALA A 401 8.12 16.50 2.16
C ALA A 401 9.53 17.04 2.53
N THR A 402 10.23 16.29 3.37
CA THR A 402 11.63 16.57 3.76
C THR A 402 12.64 15.74 2.96
N ASN A 403 12.17 14.67 2.32
CA ASN A 403 12.92 13.90 1.34
C ASN A 403 12.53 14.35 -0.08
N TYR A 404 13.51 14.38 -0.98
CA TYR A 404 13.39 14.94 -2.33
C TYR A 404 13.40 13.87 -3.43
N GLN A 405 13.41 12.60 -3.03
CA GLN A 405 13.32 11.47 -3.94
C GLN A 405 12.03 11.56 -4.74
N ASP A 406 12.16 11.68 -6.06
CA ASP A 406 11.09 11.62 -7.07
C ASP A 406 11.64 11.88 -8.48
N LEU A 407 10.73 11.89 -9.45
CA LEU A 407 10.88 12.55 -10.73
C LEU A 407 10.58 14.05 -10.62
N TRP A 408 11.50 14.88 -11.11
CA TRP A 408 11.39 16.34 -11.16
C TRP A 408 11.54 16.87 -12.58
N TRP A 409 10.84 17.95 -12.87
CA TRP A 409 10.78 18.56 -14.20
C TRP A 409 10.60 20.08 -14.12
N ALA A 410 10.67 20.76 -15.27
CA ALA A 410 10.54 22.21 -15.34
C ALA A 410 9.27 22.71 -14.64
N ALA A 411 9.41 23.78 -13.86
CA ALA A 411 8.28 24.49 -13.27
C ALA A 411 7.83 25.66 -14.18
N PRO A 412 6.52 25.92 -14.32
CA PRO A 412 5.41 25.07 -13.87
C PRO A 412 5.37 23.74 -14.63
N GLY A 413 4.90 22.67 -13.99
CA GLY A 413 4.90 21.32 -14.56
C GLY A 413 4.30 21.27 -15.97
N GLY A 414 4.98 20.57 -16.88
CA GLY A 414 4.59 20.47 -18.29
C GLY A 414 5.03 21.63 -19.17
N SER A 415 5.75 22.63 -18.64
CA SER A 415 6.25 23.77 -19.42
C SER A 415 7.36 23.37 -20.40
N GLU A 416 8.16 22.37 -20.08
CA GLU A 416 9.24 21.87 -20.93
C GLU A 416 9.23 20.33 -20.98
N SER A 417 8.40 19.75 -21.85
CA SER A 417 8.32 18.30 -22.02
C SER A 417 9.58 17.71 -22.66
N GLY A 418 9.97 16.50 -22.24
CA GLY A 418 10.99 15.69 -22.92
C GLY A 418 12.37 15.67 -22.27
N TRP A 419 12.57 16.41 -21.19
CA TRP A 419 13.69 16.28 -20.29
C TRP A 419 13.17 16.20 -18.85
N GLY A 420 14.01 15.74 -17.93
CA GLY A 420 13.68 15.67 -16.50
C GLY A 420 14.89 15.26 -15.66
N VAL A 421 14.75 15.33 -14.34
CA VAL A 421 15.77 14.90 -13.39
C VAL A 421 15.13 13.91 -12.42
N ASN A 422 15.70 12.70 -12.33
CA ASN A 422 15.36 11.79 -11.24
C ASN A 422 16.27 12.09 -10.05
N LEU A 423 15.69 12.21 -8.86
CA LEU A 423 16.42 12.37 -7.60
C LEU A 423 16.21 11.11 -6.75
N THR A 424 17.28 10.55 -6.21
CA THR A 424 17.27 9.50 -5.19
C THR A 424 17.95 10.05 -3.96
N HIS A 425 17.24 10.18 -2.84
CA HIS A 425 17.71 10.90 -1.66
C HIS A 425 17.79 9.96 -0.46
N GLN A 426 19.03 9.69 -0.02
CA GLN A 426 19.34 8.79 1.10
C GLN A 426 20.23 9.51 2.11
N GLY A 427 19.72 9.76 3.31
CA GLY A 427 20.41 10.54 4.33
C GLY A 427 20.68 11.99 3.88
N THR A 428 21.95 12.39 3.82
CA THR A 428 22.39 13.75 3.41
C THR A 428 22.88 13.80 1.97
N THR A 429 22.57 12.78 1.17
CA THR A 429 23.10 12.59 -0.18
C THR A 429 21.97 12.41 -1.18
N ILE A 430 22.07 13.13 -2.30
CA ILE A 430 21.20 12.94 -3.46
C ILE A 430 22.04 12.38 -4.60
N PHE A 431 21.65 11.22 -5.13
CA PHE A 431 22.06 10.82 -6.47
C PHE A 431 21.03 11.36 -7.46
N ALA A 432 21.47 12.12 -8.45
CA ALA A 432 20.59 12.65 -9.49
C ALA A 432 21.04 12.19 -10.87
N THR A 433 20.08 11.81 -11.70
CA THR A 433 20.28 11.57 -13.14
C THR A 433 19.44 12.58 -13.91
N TRP A 434 20.12 13.40 -14.72
CA TRP A 434 19.49 14.38 -15.59
C TRP A 434 19.46 13.85 -17.02
N PHE A 435 18.27 13.85 -17.62
CA PHE A 435 17.99 13.33 -18.95
C PHE A 435 17.77 14.50 -19.92
N THR A 436 18.59 14.60 -20.96
CA THR A 436 18.61 15.75 -21.88
C THR A 436 19.15 15.35 -23.26
N TYR A 437 19.56 16.33 -24.08
CA TYR A 437 20.06 16.13 -25.43
C TYR A 437 21.28 17.01 -25.74
N ASP A 438 22.15 16.52 -26.63
CA ASP A 438 23.27 17.27 -27.18
C ASP A 438 22.83 18.24 -28.31
N ALA A 439 23.77 18.99 -28.88
CA ALA A 439 23.57 19.93 -29.98
C ALA A 439 22.94 19.30 -31.24
N ASN A 440 23.14 18.00 -31.45
CA ASN A 440 22.60 17.23 -32.57
C ASN A 440 21.25 16.57 -32.22
N ARG A 441 20.72 16.85 -31.03
CA ARG A 441 19.51 16.22 -30.46
C ARG A 441 19.67 14.72 -30.20
N ASN A 442 20.89 14.24 -30.04
CA ASN A 442 21.10 12.87 -29.56
C ASN A 442 20.75 12.82 -28.07
N PRO A 443 20.11 11.73 -27.60
CA PRO A 443 19.89 11.52 -26.18
C PRO A 443 21.20 11.61 -25.38
N LEU A 444 21.13 12.25 -24.22
CA LEU A 444 22.22 12.43 -23.29
C LEU A 444 21.68 12.25 -21.88
N TRP A 445 22.47 11.66 -21.00
CA TRP A 445 22.22 11.71 -19.57
C TRP A 445 23.50 12.02 -18.81
N LEU A 446 23.37 12.82 -17.75
CA LEU A 446 24.45 13.17 -16.83
C LEU A 446 24.07 12.75 -15.42
N SER A 447 25.04 12.35 -14.62
CA SER A 447 24.82 11.95 -13.23
C SER A 447 25.62 12.80 -12.26
N VAL A 448 25.11 12.95 -11.04
CA VAL A 448 25.80 13.62 -9.93
C VAL A 448 25.47 12.91 -8.62
N THR A 449 26.50 12.71 -7.80
CA THR A 449 26.34 12.45 -6.37
C THR A 449 26.50 13.78 -5.66
N ALA A 450 25.41 14.37 -5.22
CA ALA A 450 25.34 15.67 -4.59
C ALA A 450 25.23 15.52 -3.07
N ASN A 451 26.24 15.99 -2.35
CA ASN A 451 26.21 16.02 -0.88
C ASN A 451 25.54 17.30 -0.41
N GLN A 452 24.90 17.23 0.77
CA GLN A 452 24.33 18.42 1.38
C GLN A 452 25.43 19.42 1.78
N THR A 453 25.33 20.64 1.26
CA THR A 453 26.30 21.73 1.51
C THR A 453 25.70 22.88 2.33
N ALA A 454 24.36 22.97 2.39
CA ALA A 454 23.61 23.86 3.25
C ALA A 454 22.19 23.27 3.50
N PRO A 455 21.38 23.82 4.41
CA PRO A 455 19.99 23.37 4.60
C PRO A 455 19.23 23.35 3.26
N LYS A 456 18.71 22.17 2.88
CA LYS A 456 17.99 21.94 1.61
C LYS A 456 18.79 22.25 0.33
N THR A 457 20.11 22.31 0.40
CA THR A 457 20.98 22.53 -0.76
C THR A 457 22.02 21.42 -0.90
N TYR A 458 22.10 20.86 -2.10
CA TYR A 458 22.96 19.71 -2.43
C TYR A 458 23.79 20.02 -3.67
N THR A 459 25.10 19.80 -3.61
CA THR A 459 26.03 20.13 -4.70
C THR A 459 26.98 18.97 -4.98
N GLY A 460 27.33 18.78 -6.25
CA GLY A 460 28.32 17.79 -6.67
C GLY A 460 28.81 17.99 -8.10
N SER A 461 29.84 17.23 -8.48
CA SER A 461 30.37 17.22 -9.85
C SER A 461 29.46 16.41 -10.78
N LEU A 462 29.16 16.97 -11.95
CA LEU A 462 28.43 16.27 -13.02
C LEU A 462 29.38 15.38 -13.82
N PHE A 463 28.92 14.18 -14.11
CA PHE A 463 29.66 13.18 -14.87
C PHE A 463 28.91 12.75 -16.13
N LEU A 464 29.62 12.76 -17.24
CA LEU A 464 29.29 12.03 -18.45
C LEU A 464 29.83 10.62 -18.31
N THR A 465 28.97 9.62 -18.55
CA THR A 465 29.36 8.21 -18.47
C THR A 465 29.19 7.56 -19.84
N GLY A 466 30.06 6.63 -20.17
CA GLY A 466 29.98 5.73 -21.33
C GLY A 466 30.06 4.28 -20.87
N GLY A 467 29.62 3.32 -21.70
CA GLY A 467 29.63 1.92 -21.31
C GLY A 467 29.26 0.96 -22.44
N PRO A 468 29.23 -0.35 -22.18
CA PRO A 468 28.83 -1.35 -23.17
C PRO A 468 27.35 -1.16 -23.54
N ALA A 469 27.00 -1.47 -24.79
CA ALA A 469 25.62 -1.38 -25.28
C ALA A 469 24.65 -2.16 -24.39
N PHE A 470 23.42 -1.64 -24.20
CA PHE A 470 22.41 -2.20 -23.29
C PHE A 470 22.11 -3.70 -23.51
N GLY A 471 22.22 -4.16 -24.77
CA GLY A 471 22.03 -5.54 -25.20
C GLY A 471 23.26 -6.45 -25.03
N SER A 472 24.38 -5.96 -24.48
CA SER A 472 25.59 -6.76 -24.33
C SER A 472 25.41 -7.84 -23.26
N PHE A 473 25.79 -9.07 -23.60
CA PHE A 473 25.92 -10.18 -22.65
C PHE A 473 27.10 -11.07 -23.08
N PRO A 474 28.12 -11.28 -22.21
CA PRO A 474 28.27 -10.72 -20.86
C PRO A 474 28.51 -9.18 -20.86
N PHE A 475 28.31 -8.54 -19.70
CA PHE A 475 28.64 -7.13 -19.51
C PHE A 475 30.16 -6.92 -19.47
N ASP A 476 30.68 -6.00 -20.28
CA ASP A 476 32.10 -5.67 -20.34
C ASP A 476 32.38 -4.37 -19.56
N SER A 477 32.84 -4.53 -18.32
CA SER A 477 33.12 -3.40 -17.42
C SER A 477 34.30 -2.53 -17.89
N THR A 478 35.16 -3.03 -18.78
CA THR A 478 36.31 -2.26 -19.28
C THR A 478 35.91 -1.12 -20.22
N LYS A 479 34.68 -1.17 -20.76
CA LYS A 479 34.10 -0.12 -21.60
C LYS A 479 33.46 1.01 -20.80
N VAL A 480 33.35 0.87 -19.48
CA VAL A 480 32.77 1.89 -18.61
C VAL A 480 33.75 3.05 -18.47
N SER A 481 33.30 4.25 -18.82
CA SER A 481 34.08 5.49 -18.69
C SER A 481 33.29 6.53 -17.91
N ARG A 482 33.98 7.37 -17.13
CA ARG A 482 33.36 8.40 -16.30
C ARG A 482 34.20 9.67 -16.36
N THR A 483 33.66 10.71 -16.98
CA THR A 483 34.34 11.99 -17.22
C THR A 483 33.62 13.09 -16.48
N ALA A 484 34.34 13.84 -15.63
CA ALA A 484 33.78 15.03 -14.99
C ALA A 484 33.60 16.14 -16.04
N VAL A 485 32.39 16.67 -16.15
CA VAL A 485 32.01 17.65 -17.18
C VAL A 485 31.40 18.93 -16.59
N GLY A 486 31.43 19.08 -15.27
CA GLY A 486 30.88 20.26 -14.63
C GLY A 486 30.38 20.05 -13.21
N THR A 487 29.40 20.84 -12.81
CA THR A 487 28.81 20.85 -11.46
C THR A 487 27.30 21.05 -11.51
N ALA A 488 26.58 20.42 -10.59
CA ALA A 488 25.15 20.62 -10.36
C ALA A 488 24.88 21.02 -8.92
N THR A 489 23.88 21.88 -8.71
CA THR A 489 23.34 22.25 -7.41
C THR A 489 21.81 22.17 -7.44
N PHE A 490 21.25 21.52 -6.43
CA PHE A 490 19.81 21.46 -6.17
C PHE A 490 19.51 22.23 -4.89
N SER A 491 18.59 23.19 -4.96
CA SER A 491 18.12 23.96 -3.79
C SER A 491 16.61 23.91 -3.71
N PHE A 492 16.07 23.44 -2.59
CA PHE A 492 14.62 23.24 -2.43
C PHE A 492 14.01 24.31 -1.52
N SER A 493 12.95 24.97 -2.00
CA SER A 493 12.14 25.86 -1.16
C SER A 493 11.22 25.05 -0.25
N ASP A 494 10.64 23.99 -0.79
CA ASP A 494 9.75 23.05 -0.10
C ASP A 494 9.86 21.65 -0.73
N GLY A 495 9.05 20.68 -0.26
CA GLY A 495 9.10 19.30 -0.75
C GLY A 495 8.66 19.09 -2.22
N ASN A 496 8.06 20.11 -2.84
CA ASN A 496 7.46 20.07 -4.17
C ASN A 496 8.06 21.09 -5.15
N ASN A 497 8.89 22.02 -4.68
CA ASN A 497 9.47 23.11 -5.46
C ASN A 497 10.97 23.30 -5.16
N GLY A 498 11.75 23.53 -6.21
CA GLY A 498 13.18 23.77 -6.08
C GLY A 498 13.79 24.44 -7.31
N THR A 499 15.11 24.56 -7.29
CA THR A 499 15.94 25.09 -8.36
C THR A 499 17.04 24.09 -8.68
N PHE A 500 17.18 23.77 -9.97
CA PHE A 500 18.29 23.01 -10.53
C PHE A 500 19.23 23.96 -11.27
N ALA A 501 20.40 24.20 -10.69
CA ALA A 501 21.47 25.00 -11.29
C ALA A 501 22.61 24.11 -11.74
N TYR A 502 23.16 24.37 -12.92
CA TYR A 502 24.26 23.58 -13.46
C TYR A 502 25.23 24.42 -14.28
N GLY A 503 26.49 23.99 -14.30
CA GLY A 503 27.50 24.39 -15.26
C GLY A 503 28.04 23.13 -15.92
N VAL A 504 27.93 23.02 -17.25
CA VAL A 504 28.36 21.86 -18.03
C VAL A 504 29.23 22.30 -19.19
N ASP A 505 30.32 21.56 -19.44
CA ASP A 505 31.18 21.62 -20.62
C ASP A 505 31.59 20.20 -21.00
N LEU A 506 31.09 19.69 -22.13
CA LEU A 506 31.45 18.34 -22.60
C LEU A 506 32.84 18.28 -23.28
N GLY A 507 33.54 19.42 -23.42
CA GLY A 507 34.89 19.48 -23.98
C GLY A 507 34.95 19.44 -25.52
N ASP A 508 33.81 19.52 -26.20
CA ASP A 508 33.70 19.52 -27.67
C ASP A 508 33.55 20.94 -28.27
N GLY A 509 33.56 21.97 -27.43
CA GLY A 509 33.43 23.37 -27.83
C GLY A 509 32.02 23.84 -28.16
N VAL A 510 31.02 22.94 -28.18
CA VAL A 510 29.62 23.26 -28.55
C VAL A 510 28.65 22.96 -27.41
N ASN A 511 28.76 21.78 -26.79
CA ASN A 511 27.87 21.33 -25.73
C ASN A 511 28.33 21.90 -24.37
N ARG A 512 28.07 23.19 -24.17
CA ARG A 512 28.44 23.93 -22.96
C ARG A 512 27.36 24.94 -22.56
N ALA A 513 27.01 24.98 -21.27
CA ALA A 513 26.18 26.04 -20.71
C ALA A 513 26.33 26.18 -19.20
N THR A 514 25.93 27.35 -18.69
CA THR A 514 25.62 27.58 -17.28
C THR A 514 24.20 28.10 -17.19
N GLN A 515 23.30 27.36 -16.53
CA GLN A 515 21.89 27.73 -16.40
C GLN A 515 21.37 27.44 -14.99
N SER A 516 20.22 28.03 -14.70
CA SER A 516 19.42 27.74 -13.51
C SER A 516 17.96 27.63 -13.93
N LYS A 517 17.31 26.52 -13.56
CA LYS A 517 15.91 26.23 -13.88
C LYS A 517 15.11 26.00 -12.61
N ALA A 518 13.94 26.62 -12.51
CA ALA A 518 12.96 26.24 -11.51
C ALA A 518 12.42 24.85 -11.85
N VAL A 519 12.33 23.99 -10.84
CA VAL A 519 11.84 22.61 -10.97
C VAL A 519 10.76 22.33 -9.94
N THR A 520 9.82 21.46 -10.32
CA THR A 520 8.76 20.96 -9.45
C THR A 520 8.72 19.44 -9.52
N ARG A 521 8.16 18.80 -8.51
CA ARG A 521 7.97 17.34 -8.48
C ARG A 521 6.90 16.95 -9.50
N GLN A 522 7.09 15.84 -10.20
CA GLN A 522 6.16 15.36 -11.20
C GLN A 522 5.11 14.43 -10.58
N VAL A 523 3.93 14.98 -10.27
CA VAL A 523 2.78 14.19 -9.79
C VAL A 523 1.94 13.74 -10.98
N PHE A 524 1.98 12.45 -11.29
CA PHE A 524 1.15 11.82 -12.33
C PHE A 524 -0.01 10.98 -11.75
N ARG A 525 -0.01 10.74 -10.43
CA ARG A 525 -1.17 10.28 -9.65
C ARG A 525 -1.26 11.06 -8.34
N ALA A 526 -2.33 11.82 -8.17
CA ALA A 526 -2.60 12.52 -6.91
C ALA A 526 -2.99 11.53 -5.79
N PRO A 527 -2.62 11.81 -4.52
CA PRO A 527 -1.89 13.01 -4.06
C PRO A 527 -0.36 12.92 -4.24
N GLY A 528 0.18 11.77 -4.67
CA GLY A 528 1.61 11.52 -4.91
C GLY A 528 2.23 10.57 -3.88
N THR A 529 3.55 10.43 -3.91
CA THR A 529 4.32 9.56 -3.00
C THR A 529 5.23 10.40 -2.13
N ILE A 530 5.30 10.07 -0.84
CA ILE A 530 6.26 10.66 0.10
C ILE A 530 7.27 9.61 0.53
N CYS A 531 8.53 10.00 0.55
CA CYS A 531 9.62 9.24 1.15
C CYS A 531 10.09 9.91 2.45
N ARG A 532 10.51 9.13 3.45
CA ARG A 532 11.07 9.65 4.72
C ARG A 532 12.14 8.76 5.30
#